data_AF-A0A938GPR2-F1
#
_entry.id   AF-A0A938GPR2-F1
#
_cell.length_a   1.000
_cell.length_b   1.000
_cell.length_c   1.000
_cell.angle_alpha   90.00
_cell.angle_beta   90.00
_cell.angle_gamma   90.00
#
_symmetry.space_group_name_H-M   'P 1'
#
loop_
_entity.id
_entity.type
_entity.pdbx_description
1 polymer ?
#
loop_
_entity_poly.entity_id
_entity_poly.type
_entity_poly.pdbx_seq_one_letter_code
_entity_poly.pdbx_strand_id
1 'polypeptide(L)'
;MKPIIEKPEDLTPTTSWRETKWAWTAEEELVDHHTRARLCSAVLLPFRDKQPDWEGLVTSIQWMQSAAEHYGVEFVPVLNADTGYIFDLDDAMYAEVLRRFRSAFPDMKFIAGITARGGEKDDRFKAERYRPLLDIVQQHENCEVMIMTSRWLNALDPERRRDGYYEIADWLVRPGIVHALEPSFVPWATPYEPWLLWQLAQHPKFTGGKISTLDEPHFLYWAAMCRDLKLDFAPHSGDDFGIATAIKTGLPLLIGAASSAAPLICAAKDMWLADDAPGKRFPTGTGRFDTRV
;
A
#
# COMPACT_ATOMS: atom_id res chain seq x y z
N MET A 1 0.08 -23.54 -27.65
CA MET A 1 0.07 -22.83 -26.36
C MET A 1 1.45 -22.22 -26.20
N LYS A 2 1.58 -20.91 -25.93
CA LYS A 2 2.91 -20.34 -25.60
C LYS A 2 3.39 -20.97 -24.28
N PRO A 3 4.70 -21.24 -24.12
CA PRO A 3 5.23 -21.68 -22.83
C PRO A 3 4.97 -20.62 -21.75
N ILE A 4 4.66 -21.07 -20.54
CA ILE A 4 4.51 -20.20 -19.37
C ILE A 4 5.89 -19.62 -19.02
N ILE A 5 5.94 -18.32 -18.73
CA ILE A 5 7.13 -17.63 -18.26
C ILE A 5 7.35 -17.94 -16.79
N GLU A 6 8.46 -18.60 -16.49
CA GLU A 6 8.82 -19.02 -15.12
C GLU A 6 9.92 -18.16 -14.48
N LYS A 7 10.68 -17.44 -15.31
CA LYS A 7 11.83 -16.64 -14.92
C LYS A 7 11.57 -15.17 -15.20
N PRO A 8 11.89 -14.26 -14.26
CA PRO A 8 11.61 -12.85 -14.43
C PRO A 8 12.44 -12.20 -15.54
N GLU A 9 13.61 -12.76 -15.89
CA GLU A 9 14.46 -12.25 -16.96
C GLU A 9 13.82 -12.41 -18.35
N ASP A 10 12.85 -13.32 -18.49
CA ASP A 10 12.11 -13.55 -19.73
C ASP A 10 10.87 -12.63 -19.86
N LEU A 11 10.60 -11.80 -18.84
CA LEU A 11 9.52 -10.81 -18.90
C LEU A 11 9.86 -9.70 -19.89
N THR A 12 8.87 -9.33 -20.69
CA THR A 12 8.93 -8.16 -21.56
C THR A 12 7.96 -7.08 -21.06
N PRO A 13 8.17 -5.80 -21.44
CA PRO A 13 7.26 -4.70 -21.10
C PRO A 13 5.77 -4.99 -21.36
N THR A 14 5.45 -5.85 -22.33
CA THR A 14 4.08 -6.20 -22.73
C THR A 14 3.61 -7.58 -22.26
N THR A 15 4.40 -8.29 -21.46
CA THR A 15 4.01 -9.60 -20.92
C THR A 15 2.80 -9.43 -20.00
N SER A 16 1.73 -10.18 -20.26
CA SER A 16 0.55 -10.20 -19.39
C SER A 16 0.75 -11.14 -18.19
N TRP A 17 0.02 -10.91 -17.09
CA TRP A 17 0.07 -11.79 -15.93
C TRP A 17 -0.22 -13.26 -16.28
N ARG A 18 -1.23 -13.52 -17.13
CA ARG A 18 -1.65 -14.88 -17.54
C ARG A 18 -0.56 -15.67 -18.26
N GLU A 19 0.46 -15.01 -18.80
CA GLU A 19 1.61 -15.65 -19.42
C GLU A 19 2.67 -16.09 -18.40
N THR A 20 2.54 -15.74 -17.12
CA THR A 20 3.53 -16.04 -16.06
C THR A 20 3.05 -17.13 -15.12
N LYS A 21 3.98 -17.88 -14.51
CA LYS A 21 3.63 -18.93 -13.51
C LYS A 21 2.90 -18.36 -12.28
N TRP A 22 3.21 -17.12 -11.88
CA TRP A 22 2.67 -16.50 -10.67
C TRP A 22 1.16 -16.21 -10.77
N ALA A 23 0.64 -16.01 -11.97
CA ALA A 23 -0.80 -15.87 -12.16
C ALA A 23 -1.60 -17.16 -11.95
N TRP A 24 -0.90 -18.30 -11.88
CA TRP A 24 -1.48 -19.63 -11.70
C TRP A 24 -1.14 -20.23 -10.33
N THR A 25 -0.46 -19.48 -9.46
CA THR A 25 -0.23 -19.87 -8.07
C THR A 25 -1.55 -19.82 -7.30
N ALA A 26 -1.95 -20.94 -6.71
CA ALA A 26 -3.16 -21.01 -5.90
C ALA A 26 -3.02 -20.20 -4.60
N GLU A 27 -4.11 -19.62 -4.11
CA GLU A 27 -4.09 -18.85 -2.86
C GLU A 27 -3.66 -19.73 -1.68
N GLU A 28 -4.04 -21.01 -1.67
CA GLU A 28 -3.67 -21.99 -0.65
C GLU A 28 -2.15 -22.17 -0.55
N GLU A 29 -1.44 -22.03 -1.66
CA GLU A 29 0.02 -22.07 -1.66
C GLU A 29 0.60 -20.83 -0.99
N LEU A 30 -0.13 -19.71 -0.96
CA LEU A 30 0.28 -18.42 -0.39
C LEU A 30 -0.04 -18.26 1.10
N VAL A 31 -0.77 -19.20 1.70
CA VAL A 31 -1.18 -19.12 3.10
C VAL A 31 0.02 -19.04 4.05
N ASP A 32 -0.07 -18.13 5.01
CA ASP A 32 0.92 -17.92 6.06
C ASP A 32 0.20 -17.72 7.42
N HIS A 33 0.53 -18.59 8.37
CA HIS A 33 -0.01 -18.58 9.73
C HIS A 33 0.98 -18.05 10.78
N HIS A 34 2.16 -17.59 10.37
CA HIS A 34 3.23 -17.16 11.28
C HIS A 34 3.63 -15.70 11.08
N THR A 35 3.43 -15.14 9.88
CA THR A 35 3.77 -13.75 9.62
C THR A 35 2.66 -12.80 10.08
N ARG A 36 3.01 -11.94 11.02
CA ARG A 36 2.13 -10.86 11.50
C ARG A 36 2.45 -9.56 10.77
N ALA A 37 1.98 -9.43 9.54
CA ALA A 37 2.19 -8.20 8.78
C ALA A 37 1.38 -7.02 9.32
N ARG A 38 1.96 -5.83 9.16
CA ARG A 38 1.41 -4.53 9.56
C ARG A 38 0.02 -4.24 8.97
N LEU A 39 -0.76 -3.48 9.73
CA LEU A 39 -1.98 -2.83 9.28
C LEU A 39 -1.66 -1.37 8.95
N CYS A 40 -1.65 -1.04 7.67
CA CYS A 40 -1.60 0.35 7.23
C CYS A 40 -3.02 0.87 7.01
N SER A 41 -3.45 1.85 7.82
CA SER A 41 -4.81 2.41 7.71
C SER A 41 -4.78 3.71 6.94
N ALA A 42 -5.49 3.81 5.81
CA ALA A 42 -5.73 5.09 5.15
C ALA A 42 -6.66 5.93 6.03
N VAL A 43 -6.06 6.92 6.69
CA VAL A 43 -6.72 7.75 7.71
C VAL A 43 -7.54 8.83 7.04
N LEU A 44 -8.80 8.96 7.46
CA LEU A 44 -9.66 10.08 7.09
C LEU A 44 -9.17 11.39 7.71
N LEU A 45 -9.21 12.49 6.98
CA LEU A 45 -9.16 13.83 7.56
C LEU A 45 -10.61 14.28 7.85
N PRO A 46 -11.11 14.18 9.09
CA PRO A 46 -12.48 14.57 9.39
C PRO A 46 -12.66 16.09 9.28
N PHE A 47 -13.86 16.52 8.91
CA PHE A 47 -14.25 17.93 8.86
C PHE A 47 -15.48 18.18 9.73
N ARG A 48 -15.49 19.33 10.42
CA ARG A 48 -16.64 19.86 11.14
C ARG A 48 -16.81 21.32 10.73
N ASP A 49 -18.01 21.72 10.31
CA ASP A 49 -18.30 23.07 9.84
C ASP A 49 -17.33 23.57 8.75
N LYS A 50 -16.97 22.68 7.82
CA LYS A 50 -16.01 22.91 6.71
C LYS A 50 -14.57 23.22 7.15
N GLN A 51 -14.24 22.97 8.41
CA GLN A 51 -12.87 23.06 8.92
C GLN A 51 -12.37 21.67 9.32
N PRO A 52 -11.06 21.39 9.18
CA PRO A 52 -10.51 20.14 9.67
C PRO A 52 -10.76 19.95 11.17
N ASP A 53 -11.27 18.79 11.55
CA ASP A 53 -11.48 18.39 12.94
C ASP A 53 -10.21 17.71 13.47
N TRP A 54 -9.27 18.52 13.95
CA TRP A 54 -7.97 18.04 14.41
C TRP A 54 -8.06 17.10 15.61
N GLU A 55 -9.02 17.34 16.51
CA GLU A 55 -9.27 16.46 17.66
C GLU A 55 -9.79 15.11 17.18
N GLY A 56 -10.74 15.11 16.23
CA GLY A 56 -11.24 13.90 15.59
C GLY A 56 -10.14 13.10 14.87
N LEU A 57 -9.23 13.78 14.15
CA LEU A 57 -8.08 13.15 13.51
C LEU A 57 -7.22 12.41 14.54
N VAL A 58 -6.80 13.10 15.61
CA VAL A 58 -5.94 12.50 16.64
C VAL A 58 -6.64 11.36 17.36
N THR A 59 -7.91 11.56 17.76
CA THR A 59 -8.70 10.56 18.49
C THR A 59 -8.90 9.29 17.66
N SER A 60 -9.19 9.42 16.37
CA SER A 60 -9.36 8.26 15.48
C SER A 60 -8.07 7.44 15.33
N ILE A 61 -6.92 8.10 15.20
CA ILE A 61 -5.60 7.44 15.13
C ILE A 61 -5.28 6.72 16.44
N GLN A 62 -5.52 7.37 17.60
CA GLN A 62 -5.33 6.75 18.91
C GLN A 62 -6.20 5.51 19.10
N TRP A 63 -7.46 5.57 18.65
CA TRP A 63 -8.38 4.45 18.72
C TRP A 63 -7.90 3.26 17.88
N MET A 64 -7.47 3.49 16.64
CA MET A 64 -6.91 2.45 15.78
C MET A 64 -5.62 1.87 16.34
N GLN A 65 -4.72 2.72 16.85
CA GLN A 65 -3.49 2.30 17.50
C GLN A 65 -3.76 1.41 18.72
N SER A 66 -4.67 1.83 19.62
CA SER A 66 -5.02 1.07 20.82
C SER A 66 -5.56 -0.32 20.48
N ALA A 67 -6.37 -0.42 19.42
CA ALA A 67 -6.86 -1.69 18.92
C ALA A 67 -5.71 -2.58 18.41
N ALA A 68 -4.80 -2.01 17.62
CA ALA A 68 -3.66 -2.75 17.10
C ALA A 68 -2.72 -3.23 18.22
N GLU A 69 -2.43 -2.39 19.22
CA GLU A 69 -1.62 -2.74 20.39
C GLU A 69 -2.23 -3.90 21.19
N HIS A 70 -3.55 -3.87 21.39
CA HIS A 70 -4.30 -4.93 22.08
C HIS A 70 -4.10 -6.30 21.42
N TYR A 71 -4.13 -6.36 20.09
CA TYR A 71 -3.91 -7.59 19.31
C TYR A 71 -2.45 -7.76 18.85
N GLY A 72 -1.53 -6.90 19.28
CA GLY A 72 -0.12 -6.95 18.93
C GLY A 72 0.20 -6.68 17.46
N VAL A 73 -0.69 -6.08 16.67
CA VAL A 73 -0.46 -5.77 15.26
C VAL A 73 0.34 -4.46 15.14
N GLU A 74 1.36 -4.39 14.26
CA GLU A 74 2.00 -3.11 13.93
C GLU A 74 0.99 -2.24 13.18
N PHE A 75 0.68 -1.07 13.73
CA PHE A 75 -0.17 -0.08 13.10
C PHE A 75 0.66 1.03 12.46
N VAL A 76 0.33 1.38 11.22
CA VAL A 76 0.96 2.47 10.48
C VAL A 76 -0.14 3.34 9.85
N PRO A 77 -0.43 4.56 10.35
CA PRO A 77 -1.35 5.45 9.68
C PRO A 77 -0.81 5.86 8.30
N VAL A 78 -1.70 5.90 7.31
CA VAL A 78 -1.45 6.43 5.98
C VAL A 78 -2.18 7.75 5.84
N LEU A 79 -1.41 8.84 5.83
CA LEU A 79 -1.90 10.21 5.79
C LEU A 79 -1.94 10.72 4.35
N ASN A 80 -2.85 11.64 4.08
CA ASN A 80 -2.99 12.30 2.78
C ASN A 80 -2.98 11.30 1.61
N ALA A 81 -3.68 10.18 1.74
CA ALA A 81 -4.04 9.33 0.61
C ALA A 81 -5.37 9.82 -0.01
N ASP A 82 -5.94 9.06 -0.94
CA ASP A 82 -7.29 9.31 -1.47
C ASP A 82 -8.34 9.47 -0.35
N THR A 83 -8.33 8.54 0.63
CA THR A 83 -9.17 8.61 1.84
C THR A 83 -8.95 9.88 2.67
N GLY A 84 -7.76 10.47 2.59
CA GLY A 84 -7.39 11.72 3.27
C GLY A 84 -7.58 12.97 2.41
N TYR A 85 -8.29 12.88 1.29
CA TYR A 85 -8.63 13.98 0.37
C TYR A 85 -7.42 14.64 -0.33
N ILE A 86 -6.32 13.92 -0.59
CA ILE A 86 -5.10 14.48 -1.19
C ILE A 86 -5.35 15.38 -2.42
N PHE A 87 -6.34 15.05 -3.25
CA PHE A 87 -6.68 15.80 -4.46
C PHE A 87 -7.35 17.15 -4.18
N ASP A 88 -7.96 17.31 -3.01
CA ASP A 88 -8.66 18.52 -2.58
C ASP A 88 -7.83 19.40 -1.62
N LEU A 89 -6.72 18.87 -1.08
CA LEU A 89 -5.81 19.62 -0.22
C LEU A 89 -4.84 20.44 -1.07
N ASP A 90 -4.69 21.73 -0.76
CA ASP A 90 -3.52 22.49 -1.20
C ASP A 90 -2.25 22.07 -0.42
N ASP A 91 -1.09 22.55 -0.85
CA ASP A 91 0.19 22.17 -0.24
C ASP A 91 0.30 22.64 1.22
N ALA A 92 -0.35 23.75 1.58
CA ALA A 92 -0.34 24.27 2.94
C ALA A 92 -1.15 23.39 3.89
N MET A 93 -2.37 22.99 3.50
CA MET A 93 -3.22 22.08 4.27
C MET A 93 -2.61 20.68 4.32
N TYR A 94 -2.05 20.20 3.22
CA TYR A 94 -1.31 18.94 3.18
C TYR A 94 -0.18 18.92 4.22
N ALA A 95 0.64 19.97 4.28
CA ALA A 95 1.71 20.12 5.27
C ALA A 95 1.17 20.25 6.69
N GLU A 96 0.06 20.97 6.89
CA GLU A 96 -0.55 21.14 8.20
C GLU A 96 -1.04 19.80 8.78
N VAL A 97 -1.60 18.89 7.96
CA VAL A 97 -1.97 17.54 8.42
C VAL A 97 -0.75 16.80 8.98
N LEU A 98 0.37 16.80 8.26
CA LEU A 98 1.59 16.11 8.70
C LEU A 98 2.18 16.77 9.96
N ARG A 99 2.17 18.09 10.04
CA ARG A 99 2.62 18.84 11.22
C ARG A 99 1.77 18.53 12.45
N ARG A 100 0.44 18.49 12.30
CA ARG A 100 -0.51 18.15 13.37
C ARG A 100 -0.32 16.71 13.83
N PHE A 101 -0.19 15.77 12.88
CA PHE A 101 0.11 14.38 13.18
C PHE A 101 1.41 14.25 13.98
N ARG A 102 2.50 14.86 13.51
CA ARG A 102 3.80 14.80 14.20
C ARG A 102 3.77 15.46 15.58
N SER A 103 3.01 16.54 15.76
CA SER A 103 2.82 17.15 17.07
C SER A 103 2.12 16.22 18.07
N ALA A 104 1.18 15.40 17.61
CA ALA A 104 0.44 14.47 18.46
C ALA A 104 1.15 13.12 18.63
N PHE A 105 1.91 12.69 17.61
CA PHE A 105 2.61 11.41 17.54
C PHE A 105 4.05 11.63 17.05
N PRO A 106 4.97 12.12 17.92
CA PRO A 106 6.32 12.50 17.53
C PRO A 106 7.10 11.39 16.83
N ASP A 107 7.05 10.18 17.38
CA ASP A 107 7.89 9.05 16.94
C ASP A 107 7.14 7.99 16.14
N MET A 108 5.81 8.11 15.98
CA MET A 108 5.01 7.09 15.30
C MET A 108 5.40 6.96 13.83
N LYS A 109 5.58 5.74 13.32
CA LYS A 109 5.79 5.50 11.89
C LYS A 109 4.52 5.87 11.11
N PHE A 110 4.64 6.52 9.96
CA PHE A 110 3.50 6.75 9.06
C PHE A 110 3.89 6.58 7.58
N ILE A 111 2.89 6.43 6.73
CA ILE A 111 3.03 6.54 5.28
C ILE A 111 2.34 7.83 4.85
N ALA A 112 2.90 8.61 3.93
CA ALA A 112 2.20 9.73 3.32
C ALA A 112 2.06 9.57 1.81
N GLY A 113 0.86 9.81 1.29
CA GLY A 113 0.59 9.84 -0.14
C GLY A 113 1.18 11.08 -0.81
N ILE A 114 1.81 10.92 -1.96
CA ILE A 114 2.19 12.02 -2.85
C ILE A 114 1.59 11.79 -4.23
N THR A 115 1.33 12.88 -4.95
CA THR A 115 0.82 12.87 -6.32
C THR A 115 1.36 14.07 -7.10
N ALA A 116 1.17 14.06 -8.41
CA ALA A 116 1.54 15.19 -9.27
C ALA A 116 0.67 16.43 -8.96
N ARG A 117 1.31 17.60 -8.78
CA ARG A 117 0.66 18.91 -8.57
C ARG A 117 0.80 19.81 -9.78
N GLY A 118 -0.27 20.52 -10.18
CA GLY A 118 -0.19 21.56 -11.22
C GLY A 118 0.00 21.03 -12.63
N GLY A 119 -0.46 19.81 -12.91
CA GLY A 119 -0.32 19.12 -14.20
C GLY A 119 -1.49 19.33 -15.16
N GLU A 120 -2.47 20.17 -14.82
CA GLU A 120 -3.72 20.34 -15.59
C GLU A 120 -3.48 20.94 -16.98
N LYS A 121 -2.42 21.73 -17.12
CA LYS A 121 -2.01 22.37 -18.37
C LYS A 121 -0.80 21.69 -19.03
N ASP A 122 -0.30 20.60 -18.45
CA ASP A 122 0.78 19.84 -19.07
C ASP A 122 0.24 19.02 -20.24
N ASP A 123 1.08 18.83 -21.26
CA ASP A 123 0.81 18.03 -22.46
C ASP A 123 1.54 16.68 -22.44
N ARG A 124 2.37 16.45 -21.42
CA ARG A 124 3.20 15.27 -21.22
C ARG A 124 3.51 15.06 -19.75
N PHE A 125 3.93 13.85 -19.40
CA PHE A 125 4.45 13.54 -18.07
C PHE A 125 5.67 14.40 -17.73
N LYS A 126 5.70 14.84 -16.47
CA LYS A 126 6.74 15.66 -15.85
C LYS A 126 6.93 15.17 -14.42
N ALA A 127 8.04 14.48 -14.15
CA ALA A 127 8.30 13.88 -12.84
C ALA A 127 8.36 14.96 -11.73
N GLU A 128 8.87 16.16 -12.05
CA GLU A 128 9.00 17.29 -11.12
C GLU A 128 7.66 17.74 -10.52
N ARG A 129 6.53 17.33 -11.09
CA ARG A 129 5.20 17.59 -10.53
C ARG A 129 4.96 16.87 -9.20
N TYR A 130 5.72 15.82 -8.90
CA TYR A 130 5.65 15.11 -7.60
C TYR A 130 6.48 15.80 -6.51
N ARG A 131 7.45 16.64 -6.88
CA ARG A 131 8.41 17.26 -5.96
C ARG A 131 7.78 18.07 -4.83
N PRO A 132 6.74 18.91 -5.05
CA PRO A 132 6.17 19.72 -3.98
C PRO A 132 5.72 18.92 -2.77
N LEU A 133 4.96 17.84 -2.98
CA LEU A 133 4.49 16.99 -1.89
C LEU A 133 5.60 16.09 -1.34
N LEU A 134 6.48 15.60 -2.21
CA LEU A 134 7.64 14.82 -1.79
C LEU A 134 8.53 15.62 -0.82
N ASP A 135 8.87 16.85 -1.17
CA ASP A 135 9.71 17.72 -0.34
C ASP A 135 9.06 18.02 1.02
N ILE A 136 7.72 18.13 1.08
CA ILE A 136 6.99 18.29 2.35
C ILE A 136 7.09 17.02 3.21
N VAL A 137 6.80 15.83 2.65
CA VAL A 137 6.82 14.58 3.42
C VAL A 137 8.20 14.30 4.01
N GLN A 138 9.25 14.55 3.22
CA GLN A 138 10.62 14.19 3.58
C GLN A 138 11.23 15.07 4.67
N GLN A 139 10.59 16.19 5.03
CA GLN A 139 10.92 16.99 6.22
C GLN A 139 10.67 16.22 7.53
N HIS A 140 9.93 15.13 7.47
CA HIS A 140 9.64 14.28 8.61
C HIS A 140 10.50 13.01 8.61
N GLU A 141 10.84 12.53 9.80
CA GLU A 141 11.47 11.22 10.01
C GLU A 141 10.43 10.13 10.22
N ASN A 142 10.89 8.87 10.29
CA ASN A 142 10.08 7.66 10.48
C ASN A 142 8.84 7.62 9.57
N CYS A 143 9.05 7.89 8.29
CA CYS A 143 8.00 7.92 7.28
C CYS A 143 8.39 7.16 6.02
N GLU A 144 7.36 6.69 5.30
CA GLU A 144 7.46 6.15 3.96
C GLU A 144 6.63 7.01 3.01
N VAL A 145 7.03 7.07 1.74
CA VAL A 145 6.40 7.91 0.72
C VAL A 145 5.61 7.02 -0.23
N MET A 146 4.29 7.08 -0.20
CA MET A 146 3.43 6.38 -1.16
C MET A 146 3.23 7.23 -2.41
N ILE A 147 3.82 6.81 -3.53
CA ILE A 147 3.71 7.47 -4.82
C ILE A 147 2.41 7.03 -5.49
N MET A 148 1.39 7.89 -5.42
CA MET A 148 0.14 7.67 -6.12
C MET A 148 0.35 7.85 -7.62
N THR A 149 -0.10 6.87 -8.41
CA THR A 149 -0.06 7.00 -9.86
C THR A 149 -0.91 8.19 -10.31
N SER A 150 -0.45 8.88 -11.36
CA SER A 150 -1.18 9.99 -11.97
C SER A 150 -1.55 9.64 -13.40
N ARG A 151 -2.53 10.34 -13.97
CA ARG A 151 -2.96 10.15 -15.35
C ARG A 151 -1.78 10.17 -16.34
N TRP A 152 -0.87 11.13 -16.19
CA TRP A 152 0.27 11.28 -17.09
C TRP A 152 1.31 10.18 -16.93
N LEU A 153 1.60 9.76 -15.69
CA LEU A 153 2.52 8.64 -15.44
C LEU A 153 1.93 7.34 -15.98
N ASN A 154 0.63 7.11 -15.75
CA ASN A 154 -0.07 5.94 -16.24
C ASN A 154 -0.23 5.94 -17.77
N ALA A 155 -0.25 7.09 -18.44
CA ALA A 155 -0.34 7.13 -19.90
C ALA A 155 0.96 6.75 -20.63
N LEU A 156 2.08 6.62 -19.92
CA LEU A 156 3.35 6.22 -20.50
C LEU A 156 3.36 4.73 -20.86
N ASP A 157 4.03 4.40 -21.96
CA ASP A 157 4.41 3.02 -22.28
C ASP A 157 5.24 2.42 -21.14
N PRO A 158 5.22 1.09 -20.91
CA PRO A 158 5.70 0.50 -19.66
C PRO A 158 7.16 0.86 -19.31
N GLU A 159 8.07 0.90 -20.30
CA GLU A 159 9.47 1.29 -20.06
C GLU A 159 9.60 2.75 -19.62
N ARG A 160 8.87 3.66 -20.27
CA ARG A 160 8.86 5.08 -19.90
C ARG A 160 8.16 5.29 -18.56
N ARG A 161 7.17 4.46 -18.23
CA ARG A 161 6.52 4.47 -16.91
C ARG A 161 7.51 4.04 -15.82
N ARG A 162 8.30 2.98 -16.04
CA ARG A 162 9.42 2.60 -15.16
C ARG A 162 10.38 3.77 -14.97
N ASP A 163 10.83 4.37 -16.07
CA ASP A 163 11.78 5.48 -16.03
C ASP A 163 11.22 6.68 -15.26
N GLY A 164 9.93 6.98 -15.41
CA GLY A 164 9.25 8.01 -14.64
C GLY A 164 9.19 7.72 -13.13
N TYR A 165 8.97 6.46 -12.73
CA TYR A 165 9.08 6.06 -11.32
C TYR A 165 10.53 6.19 -10.82
N TYR A 166 11.53 5.82 -11.63
CA TYR A 166 12.94 5.95 -11.25
C TYR A 166 13.38 7.41 -11.11
N GLU A 167 12.93 8.30 -11.99
CA GLU A 167 13.20 9.74 -11.87
C GLU A 167 12.61 10.32 -10.57
N ILE A 168 11.40 9.89 -10.19
CA ILE A 168 10.84 10.26 -8.88
C ILE A 168 11.67 9.65 -7.74
N ALA A 169 12.15 8.41 -7.90
CA ALA A 169 12.93 7.70 -6.90
C ALA A 169 14.30 8.33 -6.64
N ASP A 170 14.88 9.04 -7.60
CA ASP A 170 16.13 9.78 -7.42
C ASP A 170 16.02 10.87 -6.35
N TRP A 171 14.82 11.37 -6.09
CA TRP A 171 14.55 12.35 -5.04
C TRP A 171 14.12 11.73 -3.71
N LEU A 172 13.90 10.41 -3.66
CA LEU A 172 13.53 9.72 -2.43
C LEU A 172 14.72 9.62 -1.46
N VAL A 173 14.57 10.26 -0.30
CA VAL A 173 15.42 10.05 0.88
C VAL A 173 14.76 9.10 1.88
N ARG A 174 13.46 8.88 1.75
CA ARG A 174 12.65 7.95 2.54
C ARG A 174 12.25 6.74 1.70
N PRO A 175 11.93 5.58 2.30
CA PRO A 175 11.45 4.42 1.53
C PRO A 175 10.19 4.76 0.75
N GLY A 176 10.15 4.35 -0.52
CA GLY A 176 9.02 4.55 -1.41
C GLY A 176 8.08 3.35 -1.45
N ILE A 177 6.80 3.62 -1.57
CA ILE A 177 5.74 2.64 -1.83
C ILE A 177 5.07 3.05 -3.14
N VAL A 178 5.09 2.19 -4.16
CA VAL A 178 4.40 2.48 -5.43
C VAL A 178 2.91 2.17 -5.33
N HIS A 179 2.06 2.78 -6.16
CA HIS A 179 0.62 2.56 -6.10
C HIS A 179 0.06 2.17 -7.46
N ALA A 180 -0.43 0.93 -7.56
CA ALA A 180 -1.18 0.44 -8.69
C ALA A 180 -2.68 0.67 -8.46
N LEU A 181 -3.33 1.30 -9.44
CA LEU A 181 -4.77 1.54 -9.50
C LEU A 181 -5.36 0.83 -10.71
N GLU A 182 -6.67 0.64 -10.70
CA GLU A 182 -7.43 0.11 -11.83
C GLU A 182 -8.58 1.05 -12.25
N PRO A 183 -9.23 0.77 -13.41
CA PRO A 183 -10.34 1.57 -13.93
C PRO A 183 -11.54 1.74 -12.98
N SER A 184 -11.78 0.80 -12.07
CA SER A 184 -12.86 0.84 -11.08
C SER A 184 -12.76 2.05 -10.15
N PHE A 185 -11.54 2.55 -9.90
CA PHE A 185 -11.31 3.77 -9.11
C PHE A 185 -11.24 5.01 -10.00
N VAL A 186 -10.46 4.95 -11.08
CA VAL A 186 -10.32 6.05 -12.04
C VAL A 186 -10.19 5.48 -13.47
N PRO A 187 -11.02 5.92 -14.45
CA PRO A 187 -11.11 5.24 -15.75
C PRO A 187 -9.83 5.14 -16.59
N TRP A 188 -8.83 5.98 -16.28
CA TRP A 188 -7.55 6.02 -17.00
C TRP A 188 -6.47 5.12 -16.40
N ALA A 189 -6.70 4.55 -15.21
CA ALA A 189 -5.70 3.73 -14.54
C ALA A 189 -5.58 2.36 -15.20
N THR A 190 -4.37 1.80 -15.15
CA THR A 190 -4.08 0.44 -15.60
C THR A 190 -3.24 -0.24 -14.53
N PRO A 191 -3.54 -1.48 -14.14
CA PRO A 191 -2.72 -2.23 -13.21
C PRO A 191 -1.31 -2.42 -13.78
N TYR A 192 -0.34 -2.74 -12.93
CA TYR A 192 1.01 -3.01 -13.40
C TYR A 192 1.10 -4.39 -14.03
N GLU A 193 1.79 -4.44 -15.16
CA GLU A 193 2.27 -5.67 -15.78
C GLU A 193 3.36 -6.31 -14.89
N PRO A 194 3.54 -7.65 -14.96
CA PRO A 194 4.57 -8.35 -14.19
C PRO A 194 5.97 -7.78 -14.39
N TRP A 195 6.30 -7.34 -15.62
CA TRP A 195 7.59 -6.71 -15.91
C TRP A 195 7.80 -5.42 -15.13
N LEU A 196 6.80 -4.53 -15.11
CA LEU A 196 6.91 -3.26 -14.38
C LEU A 196 7.02 -3.50 -12.87
N LEU A 197 6.22 -4.43 -12.32
CA LEU A 197 6.37 -4.83 -10.92
C LEU A 197 7.79 -5.29 -10.63
N TRP A 198 8.34 -6.20 -11.45
CA TRP A 198 9.70 -6.69 -11.25
C TRP A 198 10.73 -5.57 -11.20
N GLN A 199 10.67 -4.65 -12.18
CA GLN A 199 11.60 -3.53 -12.29
C GLN A 199 11.51 -2.61 -11.06
N LEU A 200 10.31 -2.33 -10.57
CA LEU A 200 10.11 -1.49 -9.39
C LEU A 200 10.55 -2.22 -8.11
N ALA A 201 10.24 -3.51 -7.98
CA ALA A 201 10.61 -4.31 -6.80
C ALA A 201 12.12 -4.57 -6.66
N GLN A 202 12.88 -4.48 -7.75
CA GLN A 202 14.35 -4.55 -7.72
C GLN A 202 15.01 -3.21 -7.37
N HIS A 203 14.28 -2.10 -7.42
CA HIS A 203 14.85 -0.78 -7.20
C HIS A 203 15.02 -0.51 -5.69
N PRO A 204 16.22 -0.14 -5.21
CA PRO A 204 16.54 -0.09 -3.77
C PRO A 204 15.78 1.00 -2.99
N LYS A 205 15.10 1.92 -3.69
CA LYS A 205 14.27 2.94 -3.06
C LYS A 205 12.84 2.48 -2.79
N PHE A 206 12.37 1.41 -3.41
CA PHE A 206 11.00 0.93 -3.25
C PHE A 206 10.96 -0.29 -2.34
N THR A 207 10.23 -0.18 -1.23
CA THR A 207 10.10 -1.26 -0.24
C THR A 207 8.74 -1.96 -0.30
N GLY A 208 7.85 -1.52 -1.17
CA GLY A 208 6.55 -2.14 -1.35
C GLY A 208 5.67 -1.41 -2.34
N GLY A 209 4.44 -1.88 -2.46
CA GLY A 209 3.45 -1.26 -3.32
C GLY A 209 2.03 -1.57 -2.91
N LYS A 210 1.16 -0.57 -3.03
CA LYS A 210 -0.29 -0.68 -2.82
C LYS A 210 -0.95 -1.17 -4.10
N ILE A 211 -1.74 -2.24 -3.99
CA ILE A 211 -2.51 -2.81 -5.09
C ILE A 211 -4.00 -2.58 -4.84
N SER A 212 -4.63 -1.70 -5.63
CA SER A 212 -6.06 -1.40 -5.56
C SER A 212 -6.73 -1.79 -6.89
N THR A 213 -6.98 -3.09 -7.06
CA THR A 213 -7.45 -3.66 -8.33
C THR A 213 -8.62 -4.67 -8.18
N LEU A 214 -9.75 -4.24 -7.62
CA LEU A 214 -10.95 -5.01 -7.21
C LEU A 214 -11.45 -6.15 -8.14
N ASP A 215 -11.06 -6.22 -9.42
CA ASP A 215 -11.60 -7.18 -10.40
C ASP A 215 -10.63 -8.33 -10.78
N GLU A 216 -9.31 -8.09 -10.77
CA GLU A 216 -8.30 -9.13 -11.04
C GLU A 216 -7.46 -9.43 -9.79
N PRO A 217 -7.04 -10.69 -9.55
CA PRO A 217 -6.30 -11.08 -8.36
C PRO A 217 -4.82 -10.63 -8.40
N HIS A 218 -4.55 -9.41 -8.88
CA HIS A 218 -3.21 -8.83 -8.95
C HIS A 218 -2.49 -8.84 -7.61
N PHE A 219 -3.22 -8.67 -6.50
CA PHE A 219 -2.62 -8.81 -5.17
C PHE A 219 -1.98 -10.19 -4.98
N LEU A 220 -2.67 -11.27 -5.37
CA LEU A 220 -2.14 -12.64 -5.30
C LEU A 220 -1.01 -12.85 -6.30
N TYR A 221 -1.07 -12.24 -7.48
CA TYR A 221 0.02 -12.33 -8.47
C TYR A 221 1.30 -11.68 -7.96
N TRP A 222 1.18 -10.48 -7.36
CA TRP A 222 2.29 -9.78 -6.74
C TRP A 222 2.83 -10.56 -5.55
N ALA A 223 1.96 -11.10 -4.70
CA ALA A 223 2.32 -11.96 -3.57
C ALA A 223 3.12 -13.19 -4.02
N ALA A 224 2.61 -13.91 -5.02
CA ALA A 224 3.25 -15.09 -5.58
C ALA A 224 4.63 -14.77 -6.14
N MET A 225 4.73 -13.70 -6.93
CA MET A 225 5.98 -13.27 -7.54
C MET A 225 7.01 -12.79 -6.52
N CYS A 226 6.63 -11.92 -5.59
CA CYS A 226 7.54 -11.41 -4.56
C CYS A 226 8.07 -12.52 -3.66
N ARG A 227 7.22 -13.49 -3.30
CA ARG A 227 7.62 -14.63 -2.47
C ARG A 227 8.53 -15.62 -3.21
N ASP A 228 8.15 -16.02 -4.41
CA ASP A 228 8.92 -16.97 -5.23
C ASP A 228 10.33 -16.43 -5.54
N LEU A 229 10.41 -15.14 -5.89
CA LEU A 229 11.68 -14.47 -6.21
C LEU A 229 12.40 -13.91 -4.98
N LYS A 230 11.81 -14.01 -3.78
CA LYS A 230 12.33 -13.47 -2.51
C LYS A 230 12.69 -11.99 -2.63
N LEU A 231 11.82 -11.21 -3.25
CA LEU A 231 12.01 -9.77 -3.42
C LEU A 231 11.91 -9.08 -2.06
N ASP A 232 12.79 -8.12 -1.80
CA ASP A 232 12.70 -7.22 -0.64
C ASP A 232 11.68 -6.10 -0.92
N PHE A 233 10.44 -6.53 -1.17
CA PHE A 233 9.33 -5.68 -1.58
C PHE A 233 8.05 -6.26 -0.99
N ALA A 234 7.31 -5.43 -0.26
CA ALA A 234 6.06 -5.85 0.38
C ALA A 234 4.84 -5.45 -0.48
N PRO A 235 4.07 -6.41 -1.03
CA PRO A 235 2.78 -6.13 -1.61
C PRO A 235 1.77 -5.80 -0.50
N HIS A 236 1.17 -4.61 -0.56
CA HIS A 236 0.09 -4.20 0.34
C HIS A 236 -1.25 -4.32 -0.38
N SER A 237 -2.15 -5.15 0.14
CA SER A 237 -3.52 -5.14 -0.39
C SER A 237 -4.17 -3.80 -0.08
N GLY A 238 -4.55 -3.08 -1.13
CA GLY A 238 -5.32 -1.84 -1.07
C GLY A 238 -6.79 -2.03 -1.43
N ASP A 239 -7.28 -3.26 -1.33
CA ASP A 239 -8.64 -3.67 -1.61
C ASP A 239 -9.38 -4.01 -0.30
N ASP A 240 -10.42 -3.22 0.00
CA ASP A 240 -11.27 -3.42 1.18
C ASP A 240 -12.10 -4.71 1.12
N PHE A 241 -12.38 -5.24 -0.08
CA PHE A 241 -13.03 -6.56 -0.25
C PHE A 241 -12.03 -7.71 -0.08
N GLY A 242 -10.75 -7.46 -0.34
CA GLY A 242 -9.64 -8.42 -0.26
C GLY A 242 -9.00 -8.57 1.12
N ILE A 243 -9.60 -8.03 2.19
CA ILE A 243 -9.00 -8.03 3.54
C ILE A 243 -8.66 -9.45 4.02
N ALA A 244 -9.59 -10.39 3.85
CA ALA A 244 -9.40 -11.77 4.29
C ALA A 244 -8.22 -12.43 3.55
N THR A 245 -8.08 -12.20 2.26
CA THR A 245 -6.98 -12.71 1.43
C THR A 245 -5.62 -12.21 1.93
N ALA A 246 -5.49 -10.93 2.24
CA ALA A 246 -4.23 -10.38 2.78
C ALA A 246 -3.90 -10.93 4.17
N ILE A 247 -4.91 -11.13 5.03
CA ILE A 247 -4.72 -11.78 6.33
C ILE A 247 -4.26 -13.23 6.15
N LYS A 248 -4.94 -14.00 5.28
CA LYS A 248 -4.62 -15.40 5.02
C LYS A 248 -3.19 -15.62 4.52
N THR A 249 -2.72 -14.70 3.69
CA THR A 249 -1.38 -14.74 3.07
C THR A 249 -0.29 -14.10 3.92
N GLY A 250 -0.62 -13.61 5.14
CA GLY A 250 0.35 -12.99 6.04
C GLY A 250 0.94 -11.68 5.53
N LEU A 251 0.27 -11.01 4.59
CA LEU A 251 0.77 -9.81 3.92
C LEU A 251 0.14 -8.52 4.47
N PRO A 252 0.78 -7.36 4.26
CA PRO A 252 0.29 -6.10 4.82
C PRO A 252 -0.98 -5.62 4.11
N LEU A 253 -1.79 -4.89 4.88
CA LEU A 253 -2.96 -4.16 4.39
C LEU A 253 -2.59 -2.68 4.25
N LEU A 254 -3.11 -1.99 3.24
CA LEU A 254 -3.09 -0.54 3.09
C LEU A 254 -4.46 -0.04 2.62
N ILE A 255 -5.40 0.07 3.55
CA ILE A 255 -6.85 0.08 3.24
C ILE A 255 -7.61 1.21 3.94
N GLY A 256 -8.75 1.59 3.37
CA GLY A 256 -9.63 2.63 3.95
C GLY A 256 -10.53 2.08 5.05
N ALA A 257 -11.01 0.84 4.94
CA ALA A 257 -11.92 0.23 5.90
C ALA A 257 -11.35 0.15 7.33
N ALA A 258 -10.03 0.19 7.49
CA ALA A 258 -9.39 0.24 8.80
C ALA A 258 -9.79 1.48 9.61
N SER A 259 -10.15 2.60 8.97
CA SER A 259 -10.65 3.81 9.64
C SER A 259 -11.93 3.60 10.46
N SER A 260 -12.69 2.51 10.20
CA SER A 260 -13.91 2.17 10.95
C SER A 260 -13.93 0.74 11.49
N ALA A 261 -13.03 -0.14 11.02
CA ALA A 261 -13.03 -1.56 11.37
C ALA A 261 -11.71 -2.07 11.96
N ALA A 262 -10.77 -1.20 12.34
CA ALA A 262 -9.46 -1.59 12.88
C ALA A 262 -9.52 -2.68 13.97
N PRO A 263 -10.42 -2.63 14.98
CA PRO A 263 -10.50 -3.69 15.99
C PRO A 263 -10.82 -5.08 15.41
N LEU A 264 -11.73 -5.16 14.44
CA LEU A 264 -12.11 -6.43 13.81
C LEU A 264 -10.99 -6.98 12.93
N ILE A 265 -10.32 -6.10 12.17
CA ILE A 265 -9.19 -6.48 11.32
C ILE A 265 -8.01 -6.98 12.18
N CYS A 266 -7.72 -6.28 13.29
CA CYS A 266 -6.65 -6.67 14.21
C CYS A 266 -6.96 -7.98 14.93
N ALA A 267 -8.21 -8.18 15.37
CA ALA A 267 -8.66 -9.44 15.94
C ALA A 267 -8.51 -10.59 14.94
N ALA A 268 -8.97 -10.40 13.70
CA ALA A 268 -8.86 -11.41 12.64
C ALA A 268 -7.39 -11.75 12.32
N LYS A 269 -6.50 -10.76 12.29
CA LYS A 269 -5.06 -10.96 12.14
C LYS A 269 -4.49 -11.82 13.26
N ASP A 270 -4.81 -11.54 14.52
CA ASP A 270 -4.36 -12.37 15.63
C ASP A 270 -4.96 -13.78 15.52
N MET A 271 -6.26 -13.90 15.31
CA MET A 271 -6.97 -15.19 15.22
C MET A 271 -6.41 -16.12 14.14
N TRP A 272 -5.97 -15.56 13.00
CA TRP A 272 -5.42 -16.35 11.89
C TRP A 272 -4.05 -17.00 12.20
N LEU A 273 -3.28 -16.41 13.11
CA LEU A 273 -1.97 -16.91 13.49
C LEU A 273 -2.08 -18.24 14.25
N ALA A 274 -1.10 -19.11 14.05
CA ALA A 274 -0.89 -20.28 14.89
C ALA A 274 -0.57 -19.87 16.34
N ASP A 275 -0.88 -20.72 17.31
CA ASP A 275 -0.66 -20.44 18.74
C ASP A 275 0.82 -20.26 19.09
N ASP A 276 1.72 -20.88 18.32
CA ASP A 276 3.17 -20.77 18.44
C ASP A 276 3.78 -19.65 17.59
N ALA A 277 2.96 -18.92 16.82
CA ALA A 277 3.44 -17.81 16.01
C ALA A 277 3.99 -16.68 16.90
N PRO A 278 5.15 -16.11 16.55
CA PRO A 278 5.73 -15.00 17.29
C PRO A 278 4.75 -13.83 17.43
N GLY A 279 4.45 -13.45 18.68
CA GLY A 279 3.62 -12.29 18.98
C GLY A 279 2.10 -12.53 18.92
N LYS A 280 1.63 -13.77 18.75
CA LYS A 280 0.25 -14.16 19.06
C LYS A 280 -0.15 -13.64 20.45
N ARG A 281 -1.25 -12.89 20.55
CA ARG A 281 -1.75 -12.32 21.81
C ARG A 281 -2.80 -13.20 22.47
N PHE A 282 -3.65 -13.85 21.68
CA PHE A 282 -4.76 -14.65 22.19
C PHE A 282 -4.71 -16.09 21.66
N PRO A 283 -3.93 -16.98 22.30
CA PRO A 283 -3.88 -18.40 21.93
C PRO A 283 -5.26 -19.05 21.98
N THR A 284 -5.57 -19.90 21.01
CA THR A 284 -6.85 -20.62 20.94
C THR A 284 -6.83 -21.87 21.82
N GLY A 285 -5.65 -22.40 22.15
CA GLY A 285 -5.49 -23.67 22.87
C GLY A 285 -5.69 -24.91 22.00
N THR A 286 -5.96 -24.70 20.71
CA THR A 286 -6.17 -25.75 19.69
C THR A 286 -5.06 -25.76 18.64
N GLY A 287 -4.01 -24.94 18.82
CA GLY A 287 -2.88 -24.80 17.89
C GLY A 287 -3.13 -23.78 16.79
N ARG A 288 -4.38 -23.66 16.30
CA ARG A 288 -4.85 -22.57 15.44
C ARG A 288 -6.36 -22.44 15.51
N PHE A 289 -6.90 -21.32 15.03
CA PHE A 289 -8.34 -21.14 14.83
C PHE A 289 -8.87 -22.14 13.79
N ASP A 290 -9.94 -22.89 14.13
CA ASP A 290 -10.57 -23.83 13.20
C ASP A 290 -11.48 -23.07 12.23
N THR A 291 -11.15 -23.13 10.94
CA THR A 291 -11.88 -22.45 9.86
C THR A 291 -12.92 -23.35 9.22
N ARG A 292 -13.06 -24.61 9.67
CA ARG A 292 -14.09 -25.54 9.21
C ARG A 292 -15.38 -25.22 9.96
N VAL A 293 -16.28 -24.49 9.31
CA VAL A 293 -17.68 -24.34 9.72
C VAL A 293 -18.51 -25.45 9.08
#